data_AF-A0A2H1GT98-F1
#
_entry.id   AF-A0A2H1GT98-F1
#
_cell.length_a   1.000
_cell.length_b   1.000
_cell.length_c   1.000
_cell.angle_alpha   90.00
_cell.angle_beta   90.00
_cell.angle_gamma   90.00
#
_symmetry.space_group_name_H-M   'P 1'
#
loop_
_entity.id
_entity.type
_entity.pdbx_description
1 polymer ?
#
loop_
_entity_poly.entity_id
_entity_poly.type
_entity_poly.pdbx_seq_one_letter_code
_entity_poly.pdbx_strand_id
1 'polypeptide(L)'
;MNTTERARLIKLGNLAIHHIEKQRLCLDEALQGKDRSAETLTCVKINLDAQRLFALAELLGEKDGSEFVRQAKTAAGILLLGWQMKLTAEEATSLCNHYKQRATIEYAPDDVLRFMETQTPFDANSLPEDPKFGEAIVAWNSEFLRAPGADKKPKCHFCGEHASSDQKLMVCGSCKTPVYCDRTCQKMHWKKGHKAECQAKPKRESKEVEGGDA
;
A
#
# COMPACT_ATOMS: atom_id res chain seq x y z
N MET A 1 -14.58 -5.73 -15.95
CA MET A 1 -14.49 -5.30 -14.53
C MET A 1 -15.70 -4.45 -14.18
N ASN A 2 -16.39 -4.72 -13.07
CA ASN A 2 -17.56 -3.94 -12.64
C ASN A 2 -17.15 -2.61 -11.96
N THR A 3 -18.12 -1.73 -11.67
CA THR A 3 -17.90 -0.40 -11.09
C THR A 3 -17.31 -0.44 -9.69
N THR A 4 -17.77 -1.36 -8.84
CA THR A 4 -17.24 -1.55 -7.48
C THR A 4 -15.77 -1.93 -7.49
N GLU A 5 -15.39 -2.87 -8.34
CA GLU A 5 -14.01 -3.35 -8.45
C GLU A 5 -13.11 -2.29 -9.08
N ARG A 6 -13.61 -1.55 -10.07
CA ARG A 6 -12.92 -0.38 -10.62
C ARG A 6 -12.62 0.66 -9.53
N ALA A 7 -13.61 1.01 -8.70
CA ALA A 7 -13.42 1.93 -7.58
C ALA A 7 -12.40 1.41 -6.55
N ARG A 8 -12.38 0.08 -6.31
CA ARG A 8 -11.39 -0.56 -5.44
C ARG A 8 -9.97 -0.40 -5.99
N LEU A 9 -9.76 -0.67 -7.28
CA LEU A 9 -8.44 -0.53 -7.92
C LEU A 9 -7.96 0.93 -7.92
N ILE A 10 -8.85 1.89 -8.19
CA ILE A 10 -8.52 3.32 -8.08
C ILE A 10 -8.06 3.66 -6.66
N LYS A 11 -8.77 3.16 -5.65
CA LYS A 11 -8.37 3.35 -4.24
C LYS A 11 -7.01 2.74 -3.96
N LEU A 12 -6.69 1.56 -4.49
CA LEU A 12 -5.38 0.94 -4.33
C LEU A 12 -4.27 1.76 -4.99
N GLY A 13 -4.50 2.32 -6.18
CA GLY A 13 -3.52 3.19 -6.84
C GLY A 13 -3.24 4.46 -6.05
N ASN A 14 -4.27 5.07 -5.47
CA ASN A 14 -4.10 6.22 -4.58
C ASN A 14 -3.28 5.87 -3.32
N LEU A 15 -3.48 4.68 -2.75
CA LEU A 15 -2.66 4.21 -1.62
C LEU A 15 -1.19 4.01 -2.04
N ALA A 16 -0.93 3.44 -3.22
CA ALA A 16 0.42 3.27 -3.74
C ALA A 16 1.11 4.63 -4.01
N ILE A 17 0.38 5.62 -4.54
CA ILE A 17 0.91 7.00 -4.67
C ILE A 17 1.30 7.56 -3.30
N HIS A 18 0.42 7.46 -2.31
CA HIS A 18 0.70 7.93 -0.95
C HIS A 18 1.87 7.18 -0.30
N HIS A 19 2.02 5.90 -0.60
CA HIS A 19 3.15 5.12 -0.13
C HIS A 19 4.46 5.61 -0.78
N ILE A 20 4.49 5.86 -2.09
CA ILE A 20 5.65 6.48 -2.77
C ILE A 20 5.98 7.84 -2.14
N GLU A 21 4.99 8.71 -1.91
CA GLU A 21 5.20 10.01 -1.28
C GLU A 21 5.82 9.88 0.12
N LYS A 22 5.35 8.92 0.92
CA LYS A 22 5.93 8.60 2.23
C LYS A 22 7.38 8.12 2.08
N GLN A 23 7.63 7.16 1.18
CA GLN A 23 8.96 6.58 1.01
C GLN A 23 9.98 7.60 0.47
N ARG A 24 9.55 8.61 -0.30
CA ARG A 24 10.42 9.71 -0.69
C ARG A 24 10.90 10.54 0.51
N LEU A 25 10.03 10.80 1.49
CA LEU A 25 10.43 11.45 2.74
C LEU A 25 11.41 10.57 3.52
N CYS A 26 11.13 9.27 3.63
CA CYS A 26 12.03 8.34 4.31
C CYS A 26 13.38 8.21 3.60
N LEU A 27 13.41 8.31 2.28
CA LEU A 27 14.63 8.32 1.47
C LEU A 27 15.46 9.58 1.74
N ASP A 28 14.82 10.76 1.78
CA ASP A 28 15.51 12.01 2.13
C ASP A 28 16.11 11.94 3.55
N GLU A 29 15.37 11.39 4.51
CA GLU A 29 15.84 11.16 5.90
C GLU A 29 17.01 10.16 5.94
N ALA A 30 16.94 9.06 5.18
CA ALA A 30 18.00 8.06 5.10
C ALA A 30 19.29 8.64 4.50
N LEU A 31 19.18 9.43 3.42
CA LEU A 31 20.32 10.10 2.79
C LEU A 31 20.97 11.12 3.75
N GLN A 32 20.17 11.90 4.47
CA GLN A 32 20.68 12.84 5.49
C GLN A 32 21.39 12.10 6.64
N GLY A 33 20.80 10.99 7.09
CA GLY A 33 21.36 10.13 8.13
C GLY A 33 22.52 9.24 7.68
N LYS A 34 22.81 9.18 6.37
CA LYS A 34 23.76 8.24 5.74
C LYS A 34 23.44 6.77 6.06
N ASP A 35 22.16 6.45 6.23
CA ASP A 35 21.68 5.10 6.49
C ASP A 35 21.47 4.36 5.17
N ARG A 36 22.49 3.62 4.74
CA ARG A 36 22.46 2.87 3.47
C ARG A 36 21.41 1.76 3.46
N SER A 37 21.07 1.20 4.62
CA SER A 37 20.07 0.13 4.71
C SER A 37 18.68 0.71 4.48
N ALA A 38 18.35 1.80 5.18
CA ALA A 38 17.09 2.52 4.98
C ALA A 38 16.98 3.11 3.57
N GLU A 39 18.06 3.64 3.00
CA GLU A 39 18.12 4.12 1.62
C GLU A 39 17.77 3.00 0.64
N THR A 40 18.44 1.85 0.74
CA THR A 40 18.17 0.70 -0.13
C THR A 40 16.73 0.23 0.00
N LEU A 41 16.24 0.08 1.23
CA LEU A 41 14.89 -0.39 1.51
C LEU A 41 13.81 0.54 0.93
N THR A 42 13.98 1.86 1.10
CA THR A 42 13.05 2.86 0.57
C THR A 42 13.04 2.88 -0.95
N CYS A 43 14.21 2.79 -1.60
CA CYS A 43 14.31 2.67 -3.06
C CYS A 43 13.59 1.43 -3.60
N VAL A 44 13.77 0.28 -2.96
CA VAL A 44 13.04 -0.93 -3.36
C VAL A 44 11.55 -0.74 -3.19
N LYS A 45 11.07 -0.21 -2.04
CA LYS A 45 9.62 0.05 -1.84
C LYS A 45 9.03 0.99 -2.91
N ILE A 46 9.75 2.05 -3.29
CA ILE A 46 9.33 2.96 -4.37
C ILE A 46 9.25 2.21 -5.71
N ASN A 47 10.22 1.34 -5.99
CA ASN A 47 10.24 0.53 -7.21
C ASN A 47 9.00 -0.38 -7.28
N LEU A 48 8.72 -1.09 -6.19
CA LEU A 48 7.53 -1.93 -6.05
C LEU A 48 6.26 -1.15 -6.37
N ASP A 49 6.06 -0.01 -5.72
CA ASP A 49 4.84 0.80 -5.94
C ASP A 49 4.73 1.35 -7.35
N ALA A 50 5.85 1.70 -8.00
CA ALA A 50 5.82 2.11 -9.40
C ALA A 50 5.32 0.97 -10.31
N GLN A 51 5.76 -0.26 -10.08
CA GLN A 51 5.27 -1.42 -10.84
C GLN A 51 3.79 -1.69 -10.59
N ARG A 52 3.38 -1.59 -9.32
CA ARG A 52 1.97 -1.72 -8.90
C ARG A 52 1.08 -0.69 -9.59
N LEU A 53 1.57 0.55 -9.72
CA LEU A 53 0.87 1.61 -10.45
C LEU A 53 0.78 1.34 -11.95
N PHE A 54 1.82 0.79 -12.58
CA PHE A 54 1.72 0.36 -13.98
C PHE A 54 0.68 -0.75 -14.17
N ALA A 55 0.68 -1.76 -13.29
CA ALA A 55 -0.30 -2.84 -13.36
C ALA A 55 -1.74 -2.30 -13.18
N LEU A 56 -1.96 -1.42 -12.21
CA LEU A 56 -3.24 -0.77 -11.99
C LEU A 56 -3.67 0.07 -13.20
N ALA A 57 -2.73 0.80 -13.82
CA ALA A 57 -3.01 1.60 -15.01
C ALA A 57 -3.47 0.74 -16.19
N GLU A 58 -2.82 -0.40 -16.44
CA GLU A 58 -3.22 -1.34 -17.50
C GLU A 58 -4.64 -1.87 -17.24
N LEU A 59 -4.94 -2.29 -16.00
CA LEU A 59 -6.25 -2.82 -15.64
C LEU A 59 -7.38 -1.79 -15.71
N LEU A 60 -7.06 -0.52 -15.43
CA LEU A 60 -8.03 0.58 -15.41
C LEU A 60 -8.22 1.23 -16.79
N GLY A 61 -7.23 1.11 -17.68
CA GLY A 61 -7.21 1.78 -18.97
C GLY A 61 -6.97 3.29 -18.86
N GLU A 62 -6.90 3.97 -20.00
CA GLU A 62 -6.43 5.36 -20.10
C GLU A 62 -7.22 6.35 -19.23
N LYS A 63 -8.54 6.19 -19.16
CA LYS A 63 -9.44 7.11 -18.44
C LYS A 63 -9.07 7.26 -16.96
N ASP A 64 -8.84 6.14 -16.27
CA ASP A 64 -8.61 6.12 -14.81
C ASP A 64 -7.14 5.78 -14.46
N GLY A 65 -6.35 5.33 -15.44
CA GLY A 65 -4.98 4.86 -15.25
C GLY A 65 -3.89 5.86 -15.65
N SER A 66 -4.21 6.93 -16.38
CA SER A 66 -3.21 7.90 -16.88
C SER A 66 -2.39 8.56 -15.77
N GLU A 67 -3.03 8.94 -14.66
CA GLU A 67 -2.33 9.49 -13.49
C GLU A 67 -1.39 8.46 -12.85
N PHE A 68 -1.77 7.19 -12.83
CA PHE A 68 -0.93 6.12 -12.30
C PHE A 68 0.30 5.89 -13.17
N VAL A 69 0.16 5.92 -14.50
CA VAL A 69 1.30 5.90 -15.43
C VAL A 69 2.24 7.07 -15.16
N ARG A 70 1.70 8.27 -14.98
CA ARG A 70 2.50 9.47 -14.74
C ARG A 70 3.33 9.34 -13.46
N GLN A 71 2.68 8.97 -12.35
CA GLN A 71 3.34 8.80 -11.05
C GLN A 71 4.37 7.66 -11.08
N ALA A 72 4.05 6.54 -11.72
CA ALA A 72 4.97 5.41 -11.89
C ALA A 72 6.23 5.81 -12.69
N LYS A 73 6.06 6.54 -13.80
CA LYS A 73 7.18 7.06 -14.60
C LYS A 73 8.05 8.04 -13.82
N THR A 74 7.44 8.93 -13.02
CA THR A 74 8.19 9.85 -12.15
C THR A 74 9.03 9.08 -11.13
N ALA A 75 8.43 8.09 -10.45
CA ALA A 75 9.15 7.25 -9.49
C ALA A 75 10.28 6.46 -10.16
N ALA A 76 10.01 5.83 -11.31
CA ALA A 76 11.01 5.08 -12.08
C ALA A 76 12.18 5.97 -12.54
N GLY A 77 11.91 7.19 -12.99
CA GLY A 77 12.94 8.14 -13.40
C GLY A 77 13.88 8.54 -12.26
N ILE A 78 13.32 8.79 -11.06
CA ILE A 78 14.11 9.09 -9.85
C ILE A 78 15.04 7.91 -9.53
N LEU A 79 14.51 6.69 -9.50
CA LEU A 79 15.26 5.49 -9.18
C LEU A 79 16.34 5.15 -10.21
N LEU A 80 16.04 5.31 -11.50
CA LEU A 80 17.00 5.06 -12.57
C LEU A 80 18.17 6.05 -12.50
N LEU A 81 17.88 7.34 -12.33
CA LEU A 81 18.92 8.38 -12.35
C LEU A 81 19.78 8.36 -11.07
N GLY A 82 19.17 8.12 -9.91
CA GLY A 82 19.88 8.14 -8.63
C GLY A 82 20.54 6.81 -8.26
N TRP A 83 19.93 5.69 -8.61
CA TRP A 83 20.32 4.35 -8.11
C TRP A 83 20.53 3.32 -9.21
N GLN A 84 20.41 3.69 -10.50
CA GLN A 84 20.49 2.76 -11.64
C GLN A 84 19.50 1.59 -11.56
N MET A 85 18.44 1.74 -10.75
CA MET A 85 17.40 0.74 -10.59
C MET A 85 16.43 0.83 -11.76
N LYS A 86 16.37 -0.22 -12.56
CA LYS A 86 15.44 -0.32 -13.68
C LYS A 86 14.09 -0.85 -13.18
N LEU A 87 13.01 -0.36 -13.79
CA LEU A 87 11.71 -1.02 -13.73
C LEU A 87 11.61 -1.98 -14.91
N THR A 88 11.18 -3.22 -14.68
CA THR A 88 10.92 -4.14 -15.78
C THR A 88 9.44 -4.10 -16.17
N ALA A 89 9.14 -4.09 -17.47
CA ALA A 89 7.76 -4.17 -17.95
C ALA A 89 7.13 -5.55 -17.67
N GLU A 90 7.97 -6.57 -17.45
CA GLU A 90 7.60 -7.94 -17.19
C GLU A 90 6.89 -8.08 -15.83
N GLU A 91 7.38 -7.41 -14.79
CA GLU A 91 6.79 -7.51 -13.45
C GLU A 91 5.37 -6.91 -13.39
N ALA A 92 5.14 -5.76 -14.02
CA ALA A 92 3.81 -5.14 -14.10
C ALA A 92 2.83 -6.02 -14.90
N THR A 93 3.29 -6.57 -16.03
CA THR A 93 2.50 -7.49 -16.87
C THR A 93 2.15 -8.77 -16.10
N SER A 94 3.12 -9.31 -15.35
CA SER A 94 2.92 -10.47 -14.49
C SER A 94 1.84 -10.19 -13.44
N LEU A 95 1.90 -9.06 -12.74
CA LEU A 95 0.86 -8.66 -11.78
C LEU A 95 -0.53 -8.54 -12.44
N CYS A 96 -0.62 -7.96 -13.63
CA CYS A 96 -1.87 -7.90 -14.40
C CYS A 96 -2.41 -9.29 -14.72
N ASN A 97 -1.55 -10.23 -15.11
CA ASN A 97 -1.93 -11.60 -15.43
C ASN A 97 -2.44 -12.34 -14.18
N HIS A 98 -1.75 -12.23 -13.05
CA HIS A 98 -2.20 -12.80 -11.77
C HIS A 98 -3.58 -12.24 -11.35
N TYR A 99 -3.79 -10.94 -11.54
CA TYR A 99 -5.09 -10.32 -11.27
C TYR A 99 -6.20 -10.88 -12.18
N LYS A 100 -5.92 -11.04 -13.48
CA LYS A 100 -6.87 -11.60 -14.45
C LYS A 100 -7.19 -13.06 -14.11
N GLN A 101 -6.20 -13.87 -13.73
CA GLN A 101 -6.38 -15.25 -13.27
C GLN A 101 -7.22 -15.33 -11.99
N ARG A 102 -7.03 -14.40 -11.04
CA ARG A 102 -7.89 -14.33 -9.84
C ARG A 102 -9.38 -14.24 -10.19
N ALA A 103 -9.73 -13.54 -11.27
CA ALA A 103 -11.12 -13.40 -11.68
C ALA A 103 -11.76 -14.70 -12.20
N THR A 104 -10.97 -15.72 -12.53
CA THR A 104 -11.47 -17.03 -12.97
C THR A 104 -11.62 -18.03 -11.82
N ILE A 105 -11.26 -17.63 -10.60
CA ILE A 105 -11.34 -18.46 -9.40
C ILE A 105 -12.72 -18.26 -8.78
N GLU A 106 -13.61 -19.23 -8.98
CA GLU A 106 -14.98 -19.25 -8.43
C GLU A 106 -14.98 -19.62 -6.93
N TYR A 107 -14.05 -20.51 -6.55
CA TYR A 107 -13.68 -20.88 -5.19
C TYR A 107 -12.21 -21.29 -5.19
N ALA A 108 -11.36 -20.59 -4.43
CA ALA A 108 -10.02 -21.09 -4.12
C ALA A 108 -10.00 -21.47 -2.64
N PRO A 109 -9.64 -22.72 -2.30
CA PRO A 109 -9.32 -23.04 -0.93
C PRO A 109 -8.20 -22.13 -0.41
N ASP A 110 -8.16 -21.93 0.91
CA ASP A 110 -7.31 -20.94 1.58
C ASP A 110 -5.82 -21.07 1.23
N ASP A 111 -5.37 -22.28 0.92
CA ASP A 111 -4.01 -22.60 0.50
C ASP A 111 -3.66 -22.04 -0.89
N VAL A 112 -4.59 -22.08 -1.85
CA VAL A 112 -4.42 -21.51 -3.19
C VAL A 112 -4.43 -19.98 -3.13
N LEU A 113 -5.34 -19.39 -2.33
CA LEU A 113 -5.34 -17.95 -2.10
C LEU A 113 -4.03 -17.51 -1.45
N ARG A 114 -3.59 -18.20 -0.39
CA ARG A 114 -2.33 -17.91 0.29
C ARG A 114 -1.14 -18.04 -0.64
N PHE A 115 -1.11 -19.05 -1.51
CA PHE A 115 -0.07 -19.21 -2.51
C PHE A 115 0.01 -17.99 -3.44
N MET A 116 -1.13 -17.53 -3.98
CA MET A 116 -1.18 -16.33 -4.83
C MET A 116 -0.78 -15.05 -4.07
N GLU A 117 -1.14 -14.92 -2.79
CA GLU A 117 -0.71 -13.78 -1.96
C GLU A 117 0.80 -13.77 -1.70
N THR A 118 1.42 -14.94 -1.62
CA THR A 118 2.86 -15.10 -1.40
C THR A 118 3.71 -15.08 -2.67
N GLN A 119 3.09 -15.11 -3.85
CA GLN A 119 3.80 -14.98 -5.12
C GLN A 119 4.40 -13.58 -5.24
N THR A 120 5.71 -13.47 -5.15
CA THR A 120 6.42 -12.22 -5.45
C THR A 120 6.77 -12.21 -6.93
N PRO A 121 6.46 -11.16 -7.71
CA PRO A 121 6.92 -11.06 -9.09
C PRO A 121 8.44 -10.85 -9.21
N PHE A 122 9.16 -10.81 -8.09
CA PHE A 122 10.59 -10.59 -7.98
C PHE A 122 11.35 -11.90 -7.83
N ASP A 123 12.59 -11.89 -8.32
CA ASP A 123 13.61 -12.83 -7.86
C ASP A 123 13.86 -12.57 -6.36
N ALA A 124 13.42 -13.51 -5.52
CA ALA A 124 13.56 -13.43 -4.06
C ALA A 124 15.02 -13.24 -3.63
N ASN A 125 16.00 -13.62 -4.47
CA ASN A 125 17.43 -13.45 -4.22
C ASN A 125 17.92 -12.00 -4.38
N SER A 126 17.13 -11.12 -5.00
CA SER A 126 17.45 -9.69 -5.17
C SER A 126 16.87 -8.80 -4.05
N LEU A 127 16.17 -9.41 -3.09
CA LEU A 127 15.49 -8.70 -2.02
C LEU A 127 16.40 -8.58 -0.78
N PRO A 128 16.32 -7.47 -0.03
CA PRO A 128 16.99 -7.39 1.27
C PRO A 128 16.54 -8.54 2.17
N GLU A 129 17.47 -9.16 2.91
CA GLU A 129 17.19 -10.15 3.97
C GLU A 129 16.60 -9.45 5.22
N ASP A 130 15.54 -8.66 5.03
CA ASP A 130 14.76 -8.03 6.08
C ASP A 130 13.35 -8.65 6.10
N PRO A 131 12.95 -9.35 7.17
CA PRO A 131 11.60 -9.89 7.31
C PRO A 131 10.48 -8.87 7.05
N LYS A 132 10.69 -7.59 7.43
CA LYS A 132 9.72 -6.51 7.21
C LYS A 132 9.52 -6.19 5.73
N PHE A 133 10.54 -6.45 4.92
CA PHE A 133 10.47 -6.27 3.48
C PHE A 133 9.56 -7.32 2.83
N GLY A 134 9.73 -8.59 3.20
CA GLY A 134 8.84 -9.67 2.76
C GLY A 134 7.39 -9.44 3.20
N GLU A 135 7.17 -9.01 4.44
CA GLU A 135 5.83 -8.67 4.96
C GLU A 135 5.14 -7.57 4.12
N ALA A 136 5.86 -6.53 3.72
CA ALA A 136 5.30 -5.42 2.94
C ALA A 136 4.93 -5.83 1.49
N ILE A 137 5.65 -6.77 0.88
CA ILE A 137 5.29 -7.32 -0.43
C ILE A 137 4.01 -8.15 -0.32
N VAL A 138 3.99 -9.11 0.62
CA VAL A 138 2.84 -10.00 0.86
C VAL A 138 1.59 -9.19 1.21
N ALA A 139 1.72 -8.16 2.03
CA ALA A 139 0.64 -7.27 2.42
C ALA A 139 -0.04 -6.62 1.21
N TRP A 140 0.72 -6.08 0.26
CA TRP A 140 0.14 -5.48 -0.94
C TRP A 140 -0.51 -6.52 -1.85
N ASN A 141 0.14 -7.67 -2.07
CA ASN A 141 -0.42 -8.76 -2.86
C ASN A 141 -1.75 -9.24 -2.28
N SER A 142 -1.84 -9.37 -0.96
CA SER A 142 -3.07 -9.74 -0.26
C SER A 142 -4.22 -8.77 -0.46
N GLU A 143 -3.94 -7.50 -0.79
CA GLU A 143 -4.98 -6.53 -1.12
C GLU A 143 -5.27 -6.46 -2.62
N PHE A 144 -4.24 -6.53 -3.47
CA PHE A 144 -4.40 -6.46 -4.92
C PHE A 144 -5.08 -7.73 -5.45
N LEU A 145 -4.57 -8.90 -5.07
CA LEU A 145 -5.05 -10.23 -5.44
C LEU A 145 -6.13 -10.78 -4.49
N ARG A 146 -6.68 -9.95 -3.58
CA ARG A 146 -7.72 -10.34 -2.63
C ARG A 146 -8.98 -10.88 -3.31
N ALA A 147 -9.28 -12.17 -3.20
CA ALA A 147 -10.48 -12.72 -3.82
C ALA A 147 -11.78 -12.02 -3.36
N PRO A 148 -12.81 -11.94 -4.23
CA PRO A 148 -14.13 -11.50 -3.82
C PRO A 148 -14.63 -12.33 -2.63
N GLY A 149 -15.02 -11.69 -1.53
CA GLY A 149 -15.48 -12.37 -0.31
C GLY A 149 -14.40 -12.66 0.75
N ALA A 150 -13.10 -12.54 0.42
CA ALA A 150 -12.05 -12.66 1.42
C ALA A 150 -12.08 -11.50 2.42
N ASP A 151 -11.66 -11.77 3.67
CA ASP A 151 -11.63 -10.79 4.76
C ASP A 151 -10.70 -9.61 4.45
N LYS A 152 -11.01 -8.45 5.03
CA LYS A 152 -10.16 -7.25 4.94
C LYS A 152 -9.19 -7.25 6.11
N LYS A 153 -7.89 -7.26 5.82
CA LYS A 153 -6.88 -7.04 6.87
C LYS A 153 -6.79 -5.54 7.19
N PRO A 154 -6.58 -5.15 8.46
CA PRO A 154 -6.43 -3.75 8.83
C PRO A 154 -5.15 -3.17 8.22
N LYS A 155 -5.26 -1.98 7.64
CA LYS A 155 -4.15 -1.29 6.96
C LYS A 155 -4.19 0.21 7.17
N CYS A 156 -3.04 0.85 7.00
CA CYS A 156 -2.90 2.29 7.06
C CYS A 156 -3.87 2.98 6.09
N HIS A 157 -4.68 3.92 6.59
CA HIS A 157 -5.62 4.68 5.77
C HIS A 157 -4.91 5.61 4.77
N PHE A 158 -3.66 5.97 5.04
CA PHE A 158 -2.91 6.86 4.18
C PHE A 158 -2.19 6.11 3.05
N CYS A 159 -1.26 5.21 3.42
CA CYS A 159 -0.38 4.54 2.46
C CYS A 159 -0.78 3.07 2.17
N GLY A 160 -1.74 2.50 2.89
CA GLY A 160 -2.20 1.13 2.67
C GLY A 160 -1.29 0.04 3.22
N GLU A 161 -0.17 0.39 3.88
CA GLU A 161 0.73 -0.56 4.54
C GLU A 161 0.03 -1.21 5.76
N HIS A 162 0.15 -2.53 5.91
CA HIS A 162 -0.44 -3.26 7.03
C HIS A 162 0.38 -3.10 8.31
N ALA A 163 -0.23 -3.46 9.44
CA ALA A 163 0.53 -3.71 10.66
C ALA A 163 1.53 -4.84 10.39
N SER A 164 2.81 -4.62 10.67
CA SER A 164 3.76 -5.73 10.83
C SER A 164 3.42 -6.50 12.10
N SER A 165 3.98 -7.70 12.21
CA SER A 165 3.88 -8.56 13.41
C SER A 165 4.20 -7.80 14.71
N ASP A 166 5.15 -6.86 14.66
CA ASP A 166 5.61 -6.07 15.80
C ASP A 166 4.94 -4.69 15.97
N GLN A 167 4.07 -4.25 15.04
CA GLN A 167 3.60 -2.87 14.99
C GLN A 167 2.08 -2.77 14.91
N LYS A 168 1.45 -2.28 16.00
CA LYS A 168 0.02 -1.96 16.00
C LYS A 168 -0.27 -0.66 15.25
N LEU A 169 -1.35 -0.63 14.48
CA LEU A 169 -1.80 0.62 13.84
C LEU A 169 -2.31 1.62 14.88
N MET A 170 -1.94 2.88 14.70
CA MET A 170 -2.33 4.01 15.53
C MET A 170 -3.65 4.61 15.04
N VAL A 171 -4.59 4.94 15.93
CA VAL A 171 -5.82 5.67 15.56
C VAL A 171 -5.65 7.18 15.64
N CYS A 172 -6.44 7.94 14.86
CA CYS A 172 -6.53 9.39 15.04
C CYS A 172 -6.94 9.75 16.48
N GLY A 173 -6.17 10.59 17.16
CA GLY A 173 -6.41 10.96 18.55
C GLY A 173 -7.75 11.65 18.80
N SER A 174 -8.30 12.35 17.79
CA SER A 174 -9.56 13.09 17.88
C SER A 174 -10.76 12.20 17.52
N CYS A 175 -10.90 11.78 16.26
CA CYS A 175 -12.09 11.06 15.80
C CYS A 175 -12.03 9.52 15.93
N LYS A 176 -10.87 8.97 16.35
CA LYS A 176 -10.61 7.53 16.54
C LYS A 176 -10.96 6.64 15.33
N THR A 177 -11.12 7.21 14.13
CA THR A 177 -11.59 6.46 12.96
C THR A 177 -10.46 5.96 12.06
N PRO A 178 -9.66 6.80 11.38
CA PRO A 178 -8.60 6.27 10.54
C PRO A 178 -7.48 5.70 11.41
N VAL A 179 -6.91 4.62 10.91
CA VAL A 179 -5.73 3.95 11.47
C VAL A 179 -4.50 4.23 10.59
N TYR A 180 -3.32 4.30 11.21
CA TYR A 180 -2.06 4.68 10.57
C TYR A 180 -0.95 3.73 11.00
N CYS A 181 -0.04 3.39 10.09
CA CYS A 181 1.16 2.65 10.47
C CYS A 181 2.05 3.50 11.38
N ASP A 182 2.20 4.79 11.10
CA ASP A 182 3.09 5.67 11.85
C ASP A 182 2.60 7.13 11.89
N ARG A 183 3.32 7.96 12.65
CA ARG A 183 3.02 9.37 12.80
C ARG A 183 3.22 10.17 11.51
N THR A 184 4.09 9.72 10.60
CA THR A 184 4.33 10.36 9.30
C THR A 184 3.07 10.26 8.44
N CYS A 185 2.51 9.05 8.31
CA CYS A 185 1.24 8.80 7.64
C CYS A 185 0.08 9.60 8.23
N GLN A 186 0.00 9.70 9.56
CA GLN A 186 -1.01 10.50 10.22
C GLN A 186 -0.91 11.98 9.83
N LYS A 187 0.30 12.57 9.88
CA LYS A 187 0.55 13.98 9.53
C LYS A 187 0.26 14.26 8.05
N MET A 188 0.68 13.36 7.15
CA MET A 188 0.44 13.51 5.71
C MET A 188 -1.05 13.41 5.39
N HIS A 189 -1.76 12.43 5.95
CA HIS A 189 -3.21 12.30 5.76
C HIS A 189 -3.98 13.50 6.31
N TRP A 190 -3.54 14.04 7.45
CA TRP A 190 -4.12 15.26 8.02
C TRP A 190 -4.09 16.43 7.03
N LYS A 191 -2.93 16.67 6.42
CA LYS A 191 -2.74 17.76 5.44
C LYS A 191 -3.52 17.53 4.14
N LYS A 192 -3.65 16.28 3.69
CA LYS A 192 -4.33 15.94 2.42
C LYS A 192 -5.85 16.00 2.46
N GLY A 193 -6.48 16.01 3.63
CA GLY A 193 -7.93 16.14 3.71
C GLY A 193 -8.54 15.68 5.03
N HIS A 194 -7.85 14.82 5.79
CA HIS A 194 -8.43 14.28 7.01
C HIS A 194 -8.76 15.36 8.05
N LYS A 195 -8.09 16.52 8.03
CA LYS A 195 -8.46 17.65 8.89
C LYS A 195 -9.93 18.03 8.77
N ALA A 196 -10.42 18.20 7.53
CA ALA A 196 -11.80 18.58 7.27
C ALA A 196 -12.77 17.45 7.66
N GLU A 197 -12.44 16.20 7.31
CA GLU A 197 -13.24 15.02 7.65
C GLU A 197 -13.36 14.79 9.16
N CYS A 198 -12.27 15.04 9.89
CA CYS A 198 -12.19 14.85 11.33
C CYS A 198 -13.06 15.86 12.07
N GLN A 199 -13.10 17.10 11.58
CA GLN A 199 -13.90 18.19 12.15
C GLN A 199 -15.39 18.05 11.83
N ALA A 200 -15.74 17.43 10.71
CA ALA A 200 -17.14 17.22 10.30
C ALA A 200 -17.86 16.11 11.10
N LYS A 201 -17.14 15.29 11.87
CA LYS A 201 -17.76 14.21 12.67
C LYS A 201 -18.23 14.74 14.02
N PRO A 202 -19.48 14.46 14.45
CA PRO A 202 -19.89 14.75 15.82
C PRO A 202 -18.98 13.99 16.78
N LYS A 203 -18.51 14.68 17.83
CA LYS A 203 -17.73 14.06 18.89
C LYS A 203 -18.57 12.92 19.48
N ARG A 204 -18.03 11.71 19.49
CA ARG A 204 -18.66 10.61 20.23
C ARG A 204 -18.60 10.98 21.71
N GLU A 205 -19.75 11.13 22.33
CA GLU A 205 -19.87 11.22 23.78
C GLU A 205 -19.25 9.96 24.38
N SER A 206 -18.25 10.15 25.25
CA SER A 206 -17.76 9.10 26.12
C SER A 206 -18.93 8.70 27.02
N LYS A 207 -19.53 7.53 26.78
CA LYS A 207 -20.35 6.90 27.80
C LYS A 207 -19.43 6.59 28.98
N GLU A 208 -19.56 7.36 30.04
CA GLU A 208 -19.11 6.96 31.37
C GLU A 208 -19.77 5.61 31.66
N VAL A 209 -18.94 4.59 31.83
CA VAL A 209 -19.38 3.34 32.45
C VAL A 209 -19.50 3.70 33.93
N GLU A 210 -20.71 4.02 34.37
CA GLU A 210 -21.03 4.06 35.79
C GLU A 210 -20.65 2.72 36.40
N GLY A 211 -19.71 2.75 37.34
CA GLY A 211 -19.41 1.62 38.20
C GLY A 211 -20.65 1.28 39.02
N GLY A 212 -21.18 0.08 38.80
CA GLY A 212 -22.16 -0.51 39.70
C GLY A 212 -21.43 -1.16 40.87
N ASP A 213 -21.42 -0.48 42.01
CA ASP A 213 -21.33 -1.13 43.32
C ASP A 213 -22.73 -1.66 43.68
N ALA A 214 -22.85 -2.98 43.80
CA ALA A 214 -23.79 -3.68 44.68
C ALA A 214 -23.38 -5.16 44.80
#